data_AF-A0A7Z9SD68-F1
#
_entry.id   AF-A0A7Z9SD68-F1
#
_cell.length_a   1.000
_cell.length_b   1.000
_cell.length_c   1.000
_cell.angle_alpha   90.00
_cell.angle_beta   90.00
_cell.angle_gamma   90.00
#
_symmetry.space_group_name_H-M   'P 1'
#
loop_
_entity.id
_entity.type
_entity.pdbx_description
1 polymer ?
#
loop_
_entity_poly.entity_id
_entity_poly.type
_entity_poly.pdbx_seq_one_letter_code
_entity_poly.pdbx_strand_id
1 'polypeptide(L)'
;MFSLMAQMAWSVVREKIVMSATGVKTKTSGFTLIELLVVLLIIGVASSYIFLNTSILDSILEKENPLEGNFKVVTEESILRGSKIEWYASATENKFILVNPFKQVAVEIFIEDFDLISKTSSQQKIVVETPNGQSLELDGEFSDYPLITFYPSGENSGAIVSIDDGNRIIKIFVNQNGKFIKQIQSI
;
A
#
# COMPACT_ATOMS: atom_id res chain seq x y z
N MET A 1 -56.52 1.28 -73.14
CA MET A 1 -57.95 1.52 -72.89
C MET A 1 -58.22 1.19 -71.42
N PHE A 2 -58.53 2.22 -70.64
CA PHE A 2 -59.20 2.31 -69.32
C PHE A 2 -59.26 1.06 -68.40
N SER A 3 -58.80 1.09 -67.14
CA SER A 3 -59.17 1.94 -65.97
C SER A 3 -60.11 1.20 -64.99
N LEU A 4 -59.99 1.58 -63.71
CA LEU A 4 -60.78 1.26 -62.51
C LEU A 4 -60.49 -0.09 -61.82
N MET A 5 -59.90 -0.09 -60.61
CA MET A 5 -60.45 0.33 -59.30
C MET A 5 -61.75 -0.37 -58.90
N ALA A 6 -61.68 -1.15 -57.82
CA ALA A 6 -62.56 -1.18 -56.64
C ALA A 6 -62.62 -2.62 -56.08
N GLN A 7 -61.88 -2.96 -55.03
CA GLN A 7 -62.27 -2.85 -53.61
C GLN A 7 -63.55 -3.62 -53.23
N MET A 8 -63.35 -4.64 -52.38
CA MET A 8 -64.04 -4.91 -51.11
C MET A 8 -64.29 -6.43 -50.96
N ALA A 9 -63.45 -7.11 -50.18
CA ALA A 9 -63.60 -7.29 -48.73
C ALA A 9 -64.51 -8.49 -48.42
N TRP A 10 -63.94 -9.57 -47.89
CA TRP A 10 -64.42 -10.15 -46.63
C TRP A 10 -63.45 -11.21 -46.08
N SER A 11 -63.08 -11.03 -44.80
CA SER A 11 -62.74 -12.05 -43.78
C SER A 11 -61.53 -12.95 -44.03
N VAL A 12 -60.34 -12.56 -43.57
CA VAL A 12 -59.81 -12.88 -42.22
C VAL A 12 -59.65 -14.39 -41.95
N VAL A 13 -58.43 -14.85 -42.25
CA VAL A 13 -57.54 -15.69 -41.43
C VAL A 13 -58.17 -16.89 -40.71
N ARG A 14 -57.84 -18.08 -41.21
CA ARG A 14 -57.29 -19.17 -40.37
C ARG A 14 -56.44 -20.11 -41.23
N GLU A 15 -55.23 -19.68 -41.55
CA GLU A 15 -54.19 -20.61 -41.98
C GLU A 15 -53.52 -21.21 -40.74
N LYS A 16 -53.87 -22.46 -40.49
CA LYS A 16 -53.23 -23.33 -39.51
C LYS A 16 -51.80 -23.58 -40.00
N ILE A 17 -50.83 -22.82 -39.50
CA ILE A 17 -49.41 -23.07 -39.81
C ILE A 17 -49.05 -24.43 -39.21
N VAL A 18 -48.93 -25.44 -40.06
CA VAL A 18 -48.27 -26.69 -39.76
C VAL A 18 -46.76 -26.39 -39.78
N MET A 19 -46.17 -26.17 -38.61
CA MET A 19 -44.72 -26.20 -38.49
C MET A 19 -44.26 -27.66 -38.57
N SER A 20 -43.72 -28.03 -39.73
CA SER A 20 -42.97 -29.26 -39.91
C SER A 20 -41.77 -29.25 -38.96
N ALA A 21 -41.74 -30.19 -38.01
CA ALA A 21 -40.60 -30.43 -37.15
C ALA A 21 -39.45 -30.99 -38.01
N THR A 22 -38.67 -30.11 -38.61
CA THR A 22 -37.36 -30.45 -39.16
C THR A 22 -36.31 -29.88 -38.22
N GLY A 23 -36.11 -30.60 -37.10
CA GLY A 23 -34.96 -30.39 -36.23
C GLY A 23 -33.70 -30.86 -36.94
N VAL A 24 -33.06 -29.99 -37.73
CA VAL A 24 -31.69 -30.20 -38.18
C VAL A 24 -30.80 -30.15 -36.93
N LYS A 25 -30.32 -31.31 -36.46
CA LYS A 25 -29.26 -31.37 -35.44
C LYS A 25 -27.95 -30.85 -36.06
N THR A 26 -27.71 -29.55 -35.98
CA THR A 26 -26.32 -29.07 -35.98
C THR A 26 -25.73 -29.48 -34.64
N LYS A 27 -24.69 -30.31 -34.66
CA LYS A 27 -23.97 -30.71 -33.45
C LYS A 27 -23.18 -29.50 -32.98
N THR A 28 -23.82 -28.59 -32.25
CA THR A 28 -23.13 -27.48 -31.59
C THR A 28 -22.34 -28.06 -30.42
N SER A 29 -21.02 -28.11 -30.56
CA SER A 29 -20.11 -28.51 -29.49
C SER A 29 -20.07 -27.38 -28.47
N GLY A 30 -20.81 -27.53 -27.38
CA GLY A 30 -20.73 -26.68 -26.20
C GLY A 30 -20.14 -27.44 -25.01
N PHE A 31 -19.73 -26.70 -23.99
CA PHE A 31 -19.31 -27.31 -22.73
C PHE A 31 -20.51 -27.89 -22.00
N THR A 32 -20.35 -29.11 -21.51
CA THR A 32 -21.24 -29.70 -20.51
C THR A 32 -21.02 -29.03 -19.15
N LEU A 33 -22.03 -29.14 -18.28
CA LEU A 33 -21.98 -28.56 -16.94
C LEU A 33 -20.84 -29.16 -16.10
N ILE A 34 -20.55 -30.45 -16.27
CA ILE A 34 -19.46 -31.13 -15.58
C ILE A 34 -18.09 -30.68 -16.09
N GLU A 35 -17.92 -30.46 -17.41
CA GLU A 35 -16.67 -29.94 -17.96
C GLU A 35 -16.36 -28.55 -17.42
N LEU A 36 -17.37 -27.68 -17.35
CA LEU A 36 -17.21 -26.34 -16.77
C LEU A 36 -16.84 -26.41 -15.28
N LEU A 37 -17.49 -27.30 -14.52
CA LEU A 37 -17.21 -27.48 -13.10
C LEU A 37 -15.77 -27.94 -12.86
N VAL A 38 -15.29 -28.90 -13.64
CA VAL A 38 -13.92 -29.42 -13.55
C VAL A 38 -12.91 -28.33 -13.91
N VAL A 39 -13.17 -27.54 -14.95
CA VAL A 39 -12.31 -26.40 -15.33
C VAL A 39 -12.20 -25.39 -14.20
N LEU A 40 -13.32 -25.01 -13.57
CA LEU A 40 -13.31 -24.10 -12.43
C LEU A 40 -12.55 -24.66 -11.22
N LEU A 41 -12.68 -25.96 -10.95
CA LEU A 41 -11.96 -26.64 -9.88
C LEU A 41 -10.44 -26.64 -10.13
N ILE A 42 -10.01 -26.94 -11.36
CA ILE A 42 -8.59 -26.93 -11.74
C ILE A 42 -8.01 -25.52 -11.60
N ILE A 43 -8.72 -24.49 -12.07
CA ILE A 43 -8.29 -23.09 -11.93
C ILE A 43 -8.18 -22.71 -10.45
N GLY A 44 -9.14 -23.10 -9.61
CA GLY A 44 -9.12 -22.82 -8.17
C GLY A 44 -7.95 -23.49 -7.43
N VAL A 45 -7.63 -24.74 -7.77
CA VAL A 45 -6.48 -25.43 -7.18
C VAL A 45 -5.16 -24.83 -7.69
N ALA A 46 -5.06 -24.54 -8.99
CA ALA A 46 -3.88 -23.93 -9.57
C ALA A 46 -3.63 -22.51 -9.05
N SER A 47 -4.69 -21.70 -8.88
CA SER A 47 -4.58 -20.36 -8.29
C SER A 47 -4.19 -20.42 -6.81
N SER A 48 -4.67 -21.42 -6.08
CA SER A 48 -4.25 -21.67 -4.69
C SER A 48 -2.77 -22.03 -4.60
N TYR A 49 -2.25 -22.82 -5.56
CA TYR A 49 -0.82 -23.16 -5.61
C TYR A 49 0.07 -21.93 -5.88
N ILE A 50 -0.34 -21.05 -6.79
CA ILE A 50 0.36 -19.79 -7.07
C ILE A 50 0.26 -18.84 -5.85
N PHE A 51 -0.90 -18.79 -5.19
CA PHE A 51 -1.13 -17.96 -4.00
C PHE A 51 -0.30 -18.41 -2.80
N LEU A 52 -0.09 -19.71 -2.60
CA LEU A 52 0.74 -20.25 -1.51
C LEU A 52 2.25 -20.20 -1.83
N ASN A 53 2.64 -19.85 -3.05
CA ASN A 53 4.04 -19.66 -3.46
C ASN A 53 4.42 -18.17 -3.31
N THR A 54 4.47 -17.71 -2.06
CA THR A 54 4.27 -16.31 -1.65
C THR A 54 5.46 -15.34 -1.81
N SER A 55 6.36 -15.50 -2.79
CA SER A 55 7.34 -14.42 -3.05
C SER A 55 6.68 -13.14 -3.59
N ILE A 56 5.49 -13.27 -4.20
CA ILE A 56 4.68 -12.15 -4.72
C ILE A 56 4.02 -11.38 -3.56
N LEU A 57 3.53 -12.08 -2.54
CA LEU A 57 2.96 -11.47 -1.34
C LEU A 57 4.03 -10.69 -0.57
N ASP A 58 5.24 -11.24 -0.42
CA ASP A 58 6.37 -10.54 0.20
C ASP A 58 6.72 -9.25 -0.57
N SER A 59 6.69 -9.26 -1.90
CA SER A 59 6.94 -8.05 -2.72
C SER A 59 5.83 -6.99 -2.64
N ILE A 60 4.59 -7.40 -2.40
CA ILE A 60 3.44 -6.51 -2.17
C ILE A 60 3.49 -5.93 -0.75
N LEU A 61 3.82 -6.77 0.25
CA LEU A 61 4.04 -6.36 1.64
C LEU A 61 5.28 -5.46 1.78
N GLU A 62 6.33 -5.67 0.99
CA GLU A 62 7.49 -4.78 0.92
C GLU A 62 7.15 -3.42 0.31
N LYS A 63 6.22 -3.38 -0.66
CA LYS A 63 5.71 -2.15 -1.26
C LYS A 63 4.82 -1.37 -0.27
N GLU A 64 4.19 -2.06 0.67
CA GLU A 64 3.46 -1.46 1.79
C GLU A 64 4.33 -1.13 3.01
N ASN A 65 5.65 -1.31 2.95
CA ASN A 65 6.51 -1.09 4.11
C ASN A 65 6.64 0.43 4.39
N PRO A 66 5.87 1.00 5.35
CA PRO A 66 5.49 2.40 5.39
C PRO A 66 6.52 3.25 6.14
N LEU A 67 7.77 2.79 6.27
CA LEU A 67 8.81 3.48 7.02
C LEU A 67 9.10 4.91 6.49
N GLU A 68 8.91 5.14 5.19
CA GLU A 68 8.96 6.49 4.60
C GLU A 68 7.76 7.35 5.04
N GLY A 69 6.59 6.73 5.22
CA GLY A 69 5.37 7.37 5.70
C GLY A 69 5.47 7.81 7.15
N ASN A 70 6.21 7.07 7.98
CA ASN A 70 6.39 7.41 9.40
C ASN A 70 6.89 8.85 9.58
N PHE A 71 8.01 9.20 8.95
CA PHE A 71 8.56 10.56 9.08
C PHE A 71 7.69 11.63 8.41
N LYS A 72 6.93 11.27 7.37
CA LYS A 72 5.94 12.17 6.76
C LYS A 72 4.82 12.55 7.72
N VAL A 73 4.31 11.58 8.50
CA VAL A 73 3.29 11.84 9.53
C VAL A 73 3.82 12.83 10.58
N VAL A 74 5.06 12.68 11.03
CA VAL A 74 5.65 13.63 12.01
C VAL A 74 5.77 15.04 11.42
N THR A 75 6.17 15.14 10.15
CA THR A 75 6.19 16.43 9.44
C THR A 75 4.79 17.05 9.40
N GLU A 76 3.76 16.29 9.04
CA GLU A 76 2.37 16.76 9.00
C GLU A 76 1.88 17.21 10.37
N GLU A 77 2.15 16.45 11.43
CA GLU A 77 1.82 16.83 12.81
C GLU A 77 2.51 18.14 13.22
N SER A 78 3.76 18.37 12.82
CA SER A 78 4.48 19.62 13.13
C SER A 78 3.85 20.84 12.45
N ILE A 79 3.36 20.67 11.22
CA ILE A 79 2.64 21.71 10.46
C ILE A 79 1.28 21.97 11.11
N LEU A 80 0.50 20.92 11.38
CA LEU A 80 -0.84 21.02 11.96
C LEU A 80 -0.83 21.71 13.32
N ARG A 81 0.18 21.42 14.14
CA ARG A 81 0.34 22.01 15.48
C ARG A 81 1.07 23.34 15.48
N GLY A 82 1.64 23.76 14.35
CA GLY A 82 2.44 24.96 14.24
C GLY A 82 3.64 25.00 15.20
N SER A 83 4.15 23.84 15.61
CA SER A 83 5.19 23.69 16.63
C SER A 83 6.26 22.71 16.18
N LYS A 84 7.49 22.94 16.65
CA LYS A 84 8.63 22.06 16.35
C LYS A 84 8.41 20.72 17.06
N ILE A 85 8.68 19.61 16.37
CA ILE A 85 8.67 18.27 16.97
C ILE A 85 10.08 17.71 16.90
N GLU A 86 10.58 17.23 18.03
CA GLU A 86 11.88 16.59 18.15
C GLU A 86 11.68 15.10 18.36
N TRP A 87 12.37 14.28 17.56
CA TRP A 87 12.33 12.83 17.68
C TRP A 87 13.58 12.32 18.41
N TYR A 88 13.34 11.53 19.44
CA TYR A 88 14.32 10.79 20.23
C TYR A 88 13.96 9.31 20.11
N ALA A 89 14.97 8.44 20.13
CA ALA A 89 14.75 7.00 20.02
C ALA A 89 15.76 6.22 20.85
N SER A 90 15.32 5.04 21.29
CA SER A 90 16.17 3.94 21.74
C SER A 90 16.07 2.80 20.72
N ALA A 91 16.66 1.64 21.01
CA ALA A 91 16.53 0.43 20.21
C ALA A 91 15.12 -0.19 20.33
N THR A 92 14.31 0.22 21.31
CA THR A 92 13.00 -0.38 21.59
C THR A 92 11.83 0.60 21.53
N GLU A 93 12.08 1.91 21.69
CA GLU A 93 11.02 2.89 21.86
C GLU A 93 11.28 4.20 21.10
N ASN A 94 10.19 4.83 20.67
CA ASN A 94 10.19 6.16 20.06
C ASN A 94 9.63 7.18 21.03
N LYS A 95 10.24 8.35 21.08
CA LYS A 95 9.80 9.47 21.90
C LYS A 95 9.76 10.75 21.10
N PHE A 96 8.66 11.49 21.20
CA PHE A 96 8.48 12.75 20.50
C PHE A 96 8.25 13.88 21.49
N ILE A 97 9.03 14.95 21.36
CA ILE A 97 8.88 16.15 22.18
C ILE A 97 8.37 17.28 21.30
N LEU A 98 7.20 17.81 21.62
CA LEU A 98 6.68 19.04 21.04
C LEU A 98 7.30 20.23 21.75
N VAL A 99 8.04 21.04 21.01
CA VAL A 99 8.71 22.24 21.50
C VAL A 99 8.00 23.46 20.94
N ASN A 100 7.32 24.20 21.83
CA ASN A 100 6.69 25.46 21.45
C ASN A 100 7.68 26.63 21.63
N PRO A 101 8.11 27.29 20.53
CA PRO A 101 9.11 28.36 20.62
C PRO A 101 8.59 29.62 21.33
N PHE A 102 7.27 29.83 21.37
CA PHE A 102 6.66 31.02 21.97
C PHE A 102 6.31 30.84 23.44
N LYS A 103 6.04 29.62 23.87
CA LYS A 103 5.56 29.31 25.23
C LYS A 103 6.64 28.75 26.16
N GLN A 104 7.84 28.43 25.65
CA GLN A 104 8.91 27.76 26.41
C GLN A 104 8.41 26.48 27.10
N VAL A 105 7.49 25.76 26.47
CA VAL A 105 6.96 24.48 26.96
C VAL A 105 7.42 23.38 26.02
N ALA A 106 7.99 22.33 26.61
CA ALA A 106 8.28 21.07 25.96
C ALA A 106 7.36 19.99 26.55
N VAL A 107 6.59 19.31 25.71
CA VAL A 107 5.67 18.24 26.14
C VAL A 107 5.93 17.00 25.31
N GLU A 108 5.98 15.85 25.96
CA GLU A 108 6.01 14.58 25.26
C GLU A 108 4.65 14.32 24.59
N ILE A 109 4.69 13.92 23.33
CA ILE A 109 3.50 13.62 22.53
C ILE A 109 3.60 12.21 21.95
N PHE A 110 2.45 11.62 21.67
CA PHE A 110 2.34 10.36 20.95
C PHE A 110 1.92 10.62 19.50
N ILE A 111 2.48 9.86 18.57
CA ILE A 111 2.16 9.91 17.14
C ILE A 111 1.72 8.50 16.73
N GLU A 112 0.42 8.34 16.50
CA GLU A 112 -0.22 7.01 16.36
C GLU A 112 0.36 6.20 15.19
N ASP A 113 0.60 6.84 14.05
CA ASP A 113 1.04 6.16 12.82
C ASP A 113 2.58 6.11 12.68
N PHE A 114 3.34 6.47 13.72
CA PHE A 114 4.79 6.35 13.70
C PHE A 114 5.24 5.02 14.30
N ASP A 115 5.75 4.15 13.43
CA ASP A 115 6.24 2.85 13.89
C ASP A 115 7.51 2.42 13.15
N LEU A 116 8.64 3.00 13.58
CA LEU A 116 9.97 2.63 13.08
C LEU A 116 10.53 1.42 13.85
N ILE A 117 10.30 1.35 15.16
CA ILE A 117 11.00 0.42 16.05
C ILE A 117 10.17 -0.82 16.40
N SER A 118 8.83 -0.71 16.52
CA SER A 118 8.02 -1.88 16.90
C SER A 118 7.88 -2.92 15.77
N LYS A 119 8.26 -2.54 14.54
CA LYS A 119 8.43 -3.44 13.38
C LYS A 119 9.81 -4.08 13.27
N THR A 120 10.75 -3.71 14.14
CA THR A 120 12.12 -4.25 14.10
C THR A 120 12.27 -5.39 15.09
N SER A 121 12.67 -6.57 14.60
CA SER A 121 12.97 -7.73 15.45
C SER A 121 14.13 -7.40 16.41
N SER A 122 14.20 -8.03 17.58
CA SER A 122 15.21 -7.79 18.63
C SER A 122 16.67 -8.05 18.23
N GLN A 123 16.91 -8.44 16.98
CA GLN A 123 18.24 -8.67 16.39
C GLN A 123 18.63 -7.59 15.36
N GLN A 124 17.74 -6.63 15.07
CA GLN A 124 18.00 -5.59 14.07
C GLN A 124 18.82 -4.46 14.68
N LYS A 125 19.81 -3.99 13.92
CA LYS A 125 20.65 -2.86 14.31
C LYS A 125 20.17 -1.60 13.59
N ILE A 126 19.85 -0.56 14.36
CA ILE A 126 19.43 0.74 13.82
C ILE A 126 20.54 1.76 14.05
N VAL A 127 20.95 2.43 12.98
CA VAL A 127 21.95 3.49 13.00
C VAL A 127 21.36 4.75 12.38
N VAL A 128 21.47 5.87 13.07
CA VAL A 128 21.01 7.18 12.59
C VAL A 128 22.22 8.08 12.37
N GLU A 129 22.37 8.54 11.13
CA GLU A 129 23.41 9.49 10.74
C GLU A 129 22.79 10.87 10.51
N THR A 130 23.25 11.84 11.28
CA THR A 130 22.87 13.25 11.11
C THR A 130 23.66 13.89 9.96
N PRO A 131 23.16 14.98 9.35
CA PRO A 131 23.89 15.69 8.28
C PRO A 131 25.23 16.25 8.72
N ASN A 132 25.41 16.45 10.02
CA ASN A 132 26.67 16.91 10.62
C ASN A 132 27.73 15.80 10.71
N GLY A 133 27.43 14.59 10.23
CA GLY A 133 28.32 13.44 10.24
C GLY A 133 28.35 12.67 11.56
N GLN A 134 27.50 13.02 12.53
CA GLN A 134 27.37 12.22 13.76
C GLN A 134 26.54 10.98 13.44
N SER A 135 27.05 9.81 13.80
CA SER A 135 26.38 8.52 13.66
C SER A 135 26.11 7.94 15.04
N LEU A 136 24.87 7.58 15.31
CA LEU A 136 24.44 6.97 16.56
C LEU A 136 23.77 5.63 16.26
N GLU A 137 24.30 4.56 16.85
CA GLU A 137 23.62 3.28 16.93
C GLU A 137 22.65 3.31 18.10
N LEU A 138 21.38 2.98 17.85
CA LEU A 138 20.38 2.96 18.91
C LEU A 138 20.60 1.76 19.82
N ASP A 139 20.58 1.99 21.13
CA ASP A 139 20.80 0.97 22.16
C ASP A 139 19.65 0.98 23.19
N GLY A 140 19.84 0.40 24.37
CA GLY A 140 18.78 0.32 25.38
C GLY A 140 18.30 1.67 25.92
N GLU A 141 19.04 2.75 25.71
CA GLU A 141 18.75 4.08 26.25
C GLU A 141 18.26 5.03 25.14
N PHE A 142 17.51 6.06 25.52
CA PHE A 142 17.13 7.11 24.58
C PHE A 142 18.35 7.95 24.19
N SER A 143 18.36 8.43 22.95
CA SER A 143 19.36 9.39 22.50
C SER A 143 19.42 10.64 23.40
N ASP A 144 20.62 11.11 23.72
CA ASP A 144 20.83 12.34 24.53
C ASP A 144 20.40 13.63 23.80
N TYR A 145 20.28 13.56 22.47
CA TYR A 145 19.94 14.66 21.59
C TYR A 145 18.88 14.22 20.58
N PRO A 146 18.11 15.17 20.00
CA PRO A 146 17.11 14.82 19.01
C PRO A 146 17.79 14.34 17.73
N LEU A 147 17.40 13.15 17.29
CA LEU A 147 17.91 12.50 16.08
C LEU A 147 17.46 13.24 14.82
N ILE A 148 16.19 13.65 14.81
CA ILE A 148 15.59 14.46 13.75
C ILE A 148 14.71 15.52 14.38
N THR A 149 14.79 16.74 13.85
CA THR A 149 13.92 17.85 14.21
C THR A 149 13.01 18.19 13.04
N PHE A 150 11.71 18.27 13.29
CA PHE A 150 10.67 18.61 12.32
C PHE A 150 10.15 20.02 12.58
N TYR A 151 10.13 20.84 11.53
CA TYR A 151 9.74 22.24 11.62
C TYR A 151 8.34 22.46 11.04
N PRO A 152 7.56 23.41 11.58
CA PRO A 152 6.23 23.75 11.05
C PRO A 152 6.22 24.27 9.61
N SER A 153 7.39 24.59 9.04
CA SER A 153 7.55 24.91 7.62
C SER A 153 7.38 23.69 6.70
N GLY A 154 7.40 22.48 7.25
CA GLY A 154 7.48 21.21 6.51
C GLY A 154 8.91 20.74 6.24
N GLU A 155 9.91 21.54 6.61
CA GLU A 155 11.32 21.15 6.58
C GLU A 155 11.68 20.28 7.79
N ASN A 156 12.80 19.57 7.68
CA ASN A 156 13.38 18.81 8.79
C ASN A 156 14.91 18.98 8.82
N SER A 157 15.54 18.60 9.93
CA SER A 157 17.00 18.66 10.07
C SER A 157 17.73 17.75 9.08
N GLY A 158 17.07 16.70 8.59
CA GLY A 158 17.65 15.66 7.77
C GLY A 158 18.34 14.57 8.59
N ALA A 159 18.40 13.35 8.03
CA ALA A 159 19.15 12.21 8.57
C ALA A 159 19.17 11.05 7.56
N ILE A 160 20.07 10.09 7.78
CA ILE A 160 20.03 8.77 7.15
C ILE A 160 19.77 7.75 8.26
N VAL A 161 18.65 7.04 8.18
CA VAL A 161 18.31 5.97 9.10
C VAL A 161 18.59 4.64 8.42
N SER A 162 19.53 3.87 8.95
CA SER A 162 19.91 2.55 8.45
C SER A 162 19.40 1.47 9.40
N ILE A 163 18.73 0.46 8.86
CA ILE A 163 18.23 -0.70 9.59
C ILE A 163 18.87 -1.93 8.97
N ASP A 164 19.65 -2.66 9.75
CA ASP A 164 20.29 -3.92 9.35
C ASP A 164 19.55 -5.08 10.02
N ASP A 165 18.95 -5.96 9.22
CA ASP A 165 18.24 -7.15 9.68
C ASP A 165 19.09 -8.44 9.64
N GLY A 166 20.38 -8.31 9.32
CA GLY A 166 21.33 -9.40 9.15
C GLY A 166 21.35 -10.01 7.74
N ASN A 167 20.33 -9.74 6.92
CA ASN A 167 20.21 -10.24 5.55
C ASN A 167 20.14 -9.10 4.53
N ARG A 168 19.67 -7.93 4.97
CA ARG A 168 19.43 -6.72 4.18
C ARG A 168 19.71 -5.48 5.01
N ILE A 169 20.17 -4.44 4.33
CA ILE A 169 20.30 -3.08 4.87
C ILE A 169 19.22 -2.21 4.21
N ILE A 170 18.33 -1.66 5.02
CA ILE A 170 17.34 -0.67 4.61
C ILE A 170 17.86 0.71 5.00
N LYS A 171 18.00 1.61 4.04
CA LYS A 171 18.37 3.02 4.27
C LYS A 171 17.20 3.94 3.96
N ILE A 172 16.86 4.81 4.89
CA ILE A 172 15.84 5.84 4.76
C ILE A 172 16.54 7.19 4.78
N PHE A 173 16.51 7.89 3.66
CA PHE A 173 17.03 9.24 3.52
C PHE A 173 15.93 10.23 3.85
N VAL A 174 16.08 10.89 4.99
CA VAL A 174 15.23 12.00 5.43
C VAL A 174 15.88 13.28 4.90
N ASN A 175 15.37 13.81 3.79
CA ASN A 175 15.90 15.04 3.20
C ASN A 175 15.23 16.27 3.82
N GLN A 176 16.01 17.34 3.97
CA GLN A 176 15.59 18.58 4.64
C GLN A 176 14.37 19.26 3.98
N ASN A 177 14.12 18.99 2.70
CA ASN A 177 12.97 19.51 1.95
C ASN A 177 11.65 18.71 2.17
N GLY A 178 11.60 17.82 3.17
CA GLY A 178 10.44 17.00 3.44
C GLY A 178 10.27 15.80 2.50
N LYS A 179 11.26 15.51 1.65
CA LYS A 179 11.27 14.32 0.78
C LYS A 179 11.94 13.14 1.49
N PHE A 180 11.25 12.01 1.52
CA PHE A 180 11.76 10.76 2.07
C PHE A 180 12.06 9.79 0.93
N ILE A 181 13.21 9.09 0.99
CA ILE A 181 13.62 8.11 -0.02
C ILE A 181 14.13 6.87 0.69
N LYS A 182 13.60 5.70 0.35
CA LYS A 182 14.04 4.39 0.81
C LYS A 182 14.91 3.71 -0.23
N GLN A 183 15.96 3.08 0.25
CA GLN A 183 16.81 2.19 -0.53
C GLN A 183 16.97 0.88 0.25
N ILE A 184 16.90 -0.24 -0.47
CA ILE A 184 17.09 -1.58 0.11
C ILE A 184 18.29 -2.20 -0.58
N GLN A 185 19.22 -2.71 0.20
CA GLN A 185 20.40 -3.41 -0.28
C GLN A 185 20.44 -4.81 0.35
N SER A 186 20.47 -5.85 -0.47
CA SER A 186 20.76 -7.22 0.00
C SER A 186 22.25 -7.37 0.31
N ILE A 187 22.55 -8.09 1.39
CA ILE A 187 23.92 -8.42 1.82
C ILE A 187 24.31 -9.79 1.27
#